data_AF-A0AA41QS54-F1
#
_entry.id   AF-A0AA41QS54-F1
#
_cell.length_a   1.000
_cell.length_b   1.000
_cell.length_c   1.000
_cell.angle_alpha   90.00
_cell.angle_beta   90.00
_cell.angle_gamma   90.00
#
_symmetry.space_group_name_H-M   'P 1'
#
loop_
_entity.id
_entity.type
_entity.pdbx_description
1 polymer ?
#
loop_
_entity_poly.entity_id
_entity_poly.type
_entity_poly.pdbx_seq_one_letter_code
_entity_poly.pdbx_strand_id
1 'polypeptide(L)'
;MNAEERARERDRLERLRALLAARNRIEDVAREVVAASSDEDAADRVRRLLGCSEIAAHHVISTPLRMYRRGDALEREIADIEQYWNGVVLLDPAASTRDPADDAADVAAHTELDAGEQGPSRNLP
;
A
#
# COMPACT_ATOMS: atom_id res chain seq x y z
N MET A 1 -10.87 -23.54 -5.48
CA MET A 1 -9.65 -23.07 -4.80
C MET A 1 -8.80 -24.24 -4.35
N ASN A 2 -7.66 -24.47 -5.01
CA ASN A 2 -6.65 -25.46 -4.64
C ASN A 2 -5.88 -25.01 -3.38
N ALA A 3 -5.07 -25.89 -2.76
CA ALA A 3 -4.40 -25.59 -1.49
C ALA A 3 -3.39 -24.43 -1.58
N GLU A 4 -2.70 -24.29 -2.72
CA GLU A 4 -1.73 -23.23 -2.96
C GLU A 4 -2.41 -21.86 -3.13
N GLU A 5 -3.54 -21.81 -3.83
CA GLU A 5 -4.39 -20.62 -3.95
C GLU A 5 -4.89 -20.16 -2.59
N ARG A 6 -5.28 -21.10 -1.70
CA ARG A 6 -5.69 -20.73 -0.32
C ARG A 6 -4.53 -20.12 0.45
N ALA A 7 -3.32 -20.67 0.31
CA ALA A 7 -2.15 -20.14 0.99
C ALA A 7 -1.84 -18.71 0.50
N ARG A 8 -1.81 -18.49 -0.82
CA ARG A 8 -1.58 -17.16 -1.41
C ARG A 8 -2.61 -16.13 -0.98
N GLU A 9 -3.89 -16.51 -0.97
CA GLU A 9 -4.97 -15.59 -0.59
C GLU A 9 -4.95 -15.28 0.91
N ARG A 10 -4.56 -16.25 1.74
CA ARG A 10 -4.35 -16.03 3.18
C ARG A 10 -3.19 -15.06 3.43
N ASP A 11 -2.08 -15.23 2.72
CA ASP A 11 -0.92 -14.34 2.83
C ASP A 11 -1.27 -12.93 2.35
N ARG A 12 -2.06 -12.81 1.27
CA ARG A 12 -2.57 -11.53 0.78
C ARG A 12 -3.44 -10.85 1.83
N LEU A 13 -4.39 -11.59 2.41
CA LEU A 13 -5.27 -11.08 3.46
C LEU A 13 -4.47 -10.62 4.69
N GLU A 14 -3.45 -11.36 5.10
CA GLU A 14 -2.56 -10.97 6.19
C GLU A 14 -1.81 -9.66 5.89
N ARG A 15 -1.27 -9.50 4.67
CA ARG A 15 -0.62 -8.26 4.25
C ARG A 15 -1.57 -7.05 4.28
N LEU A 16 -2.80 -7.22 3.79
CA LEU A 16 -3.81 -6.15 3.81
C LEU A 16 -4.19 -5.77 5.25
N ARG A 17 -4.39 -6.76 6.14
CA ARG A 17 -4.66 -6.51 7.56
C ARG A 17 -3.50 -5.80 8.26
N ALA A 18 -2.27 -6.21 7.99
CA ALA A 18 -1.10 -5.53 8.53
C ALA A 18 -1.00 -4.09 8.03
N LEU A 19 -1.32 -3.83 6.76
CA LEU A 19 -1.33 -2.49 6.20
C LEU A 19 -2.41 -1.61 6.83
N LEU A 20 -3.61 -2.15 7.07
CA LEU A 20 -4.68 -1.44 7.78
C LEU A 20 -4.30 -1.14 9.23
N ALA A 21 -3.72 -2.12 9.93
CA ALA A 21 -3.23 -1.93 11.29
C ALA A 21 -2.14 -0.85 11.35
N ALA A 22 -1.22 -0.86 10.39
CA ALA A 22 -0.18 0.15 10.24
C ALA A 22 -0.77 1.54 9.96
N ARG A 23 -1.78 1.66 9.09
CA ARG A 23 -2.50 2.91 8.84
C ARG A 23 -3.07 3.51 10.12
N ASN A 24 -3.75 2.67 10.91
CA ASN A 24 -4.40 3.09 12.15
C ASN A 24 -3.40 3.49 13.25
N ARG A 25 -2.12 3.14 13.09
CA ARG A 25 -1.04 3.40 14.05
C ARG A 25 0.19 3.99 13.37
N ILE A 26 -0.02 4.81 12.33
CA ILE A 26 1.05 5.21 11.41
C ILE A 26 2.18 5.97 12.11
N GLU A 27 1.86 6.73 13.16
CA GLU A 27 2.85 7.45 13.96
C GLU A 27 3.75 6.51 14.77
N ASP A 28 3.18 5.44 15.35
CA ASP A 28 3.96 4.43 16.08
C ASP A 28 4.86 3.65 15.12
N VAL A 29 4.31 3.25 13.96
CA VAL A 29 5.07 2.55 12.91
C VAL A 29 6.23 3.42 12.43
N ALA A 30 5.98 4.70 12.13
CA ALA A 30 7.01 5.63 11.71
C ALA A 30 8.10 5.81 12.79
N ARG A 31 7.71 5.87 14.07
CA ARG A 31 8.66 5.96 15.19
C ARG A 31 9.58 4.74 15.25
N GLU A 32 9.04 3.54 15.12
CA GLU A 32 9.84 2.30 15.13
C GLU A 32 10.78 2.21 13.92
N VAL A 33 10.31 2.58 12.73
CA VAL A 33 11.12 2.56 11.49
C VAL A 33 12.26 3.56 11.58
N VAL A 34 12.01 4.79 12.04
CA VAL A 34 13.06 5.82 12.19
C VAL A 34 14.09 5.43 13.26
N ALA A 35 13.67 4.72 14.31
CA ALA A 35 14.55 4.25 15.38
C ALA A 35 15.36 2.98 15.02
N ALA A 36 15.06 2.34 13.89
CA ALA A 36 15.70 1.12 13.47
C ALA A 36 17.08 1.38 12.83
N SER A 37 18.00 0.43 12.99
CA SER A 37 19.35 0.53 12.40
C SER A 37 19.47 -0.07 11.00
N SER A 38 18.47 -0.83 10.55
CA SER A 38 18.38 -1.42 9.20
C SER A 38 16.93 -1.73 8.84
N ASP A 39 16.69 -2.11 7.58
CA ASP A 39 15.36 -2.54 7.11
C ASP A 39 14.89 -3.81 7.81
N GLU A 40 15.79 -4.74 8.12
CA GLU A 40 15.49 -5.95 8.89
C GLU A 40 15.09 -5.62 10.34
N ASP A 41 15.83 -4.70 11.01
CA ASP A 41 15.45 -4.23 12.35
C ASP A 41 14.09 -3.50 12.33
N ALA A 42 13.85 -2.69 11.29
CA ALA A 42 12.58 -2.00 11.10
C ALA A 42 11.43 -2.99 10.93
N ALA A 43 11.59 -3.99 10.06
CA ALA A 43 10.60 -5.05 9.83
C ALA A 43 10.33 -5.83 11.13
N ASP A 44 11.38 -6.18 11.88
CA ASP A 44 11.24 -6.90 13.15
C ASP A 44 10.48 -6.09 14.23
N ARG A 45 10.74 -4.79 14.31
CA ARG A 45 10.02 -3.90 15.23
C ARG A 45 8.56 -3.73 14.83
N VAL A 46 8.28 -3.49 13.55
CA VAL A 46 6.93 -3.38 13.01
C VAL A 46 6.16 -4.70 13.19
N ARG A 47 6.81 -5.84 12.97
CA ARG A 47 6.25 -7.18 13.22
C ARG A 47 5.76 -7.31 14.66
N ARG A 48 6.61 -6.96 15.63
CA ARG A 48 6.25 -6.98 17.07
C ARG A 48 5.16 -5.97 17.41
N LEU A 49 5.21 -4.78 16.83
CA LEU A 49 4.25 -3.71 17.07
C LEU A 49 2.84 -4.07 16.62
N LEU A 50 2.72 -4.70 15.44
CA LEU A 50 1.44 -4.99 14.78
C LEU A 50 0.97 -6.44 14.99
N GLY A 51 1.83 -7.33 15.47
CA GLY A 51 1.50 -8.75 15.69
C GLY A 51 1.25 -9.51 14.38
N CYS A 52 1.97 -9.18 13.30
CA CYS A 52 1.83 -9.79 11.99
C CYS A 52 3.01 -10.72 11.65
N SER A 53 2.95 -11.41 10.51
CA SER A 53 4.10 -12.14 9.97
C SER A 53 5.24 -11.23 9.51
N GLU A 54 6.44 -11.79 9.40
CA GLU A 54 7.63 -11.10 8.88
C GLU A 54 7.41 -10.57 7.45
N ILE A 55 6.81 -11.38 6.57
CA ILE A 55 6.47 -10.99 5.21
C ILE A 55 5.52 -9.78 5.21
N ALA A 56 4.51 -9.78 6.09
CA ALA A 56 3.58 -8.68 6.21
C ALA A 56 4.24 -7.41 6.76
N ALA A 57 5.17 -7.54 7.71
CA ALA A 57 5.93 -6.42 8.23
C ALA A 57 6.85 -5.78 7.16
N HIS A 58 7.55 -6.60 6.37
CA HIS A 58 8.32 -6.12 5.22
C HIS A 58 7.44 -5.40 4.20
N HIS A 59 6.23 -5.91 3.96
CA HIS A 59 5.28 -5.24 3.08
C HIS A 59 4.87 -3.86 3.63
N VAL A 60 4.63 -3.74 4.94
CA VAL A 60 4.29 -2.46 5.59
C VAL A 60 5.38 -1.42 5.39
N ILE A 61 6.65 -1.76 5.67
CA ILE A 61 7.76 -0.79 5.58
C ILE A 61 8.12 -0.41 4.15
N SER A 62 7.85 -1.29 3.17
CA SER A 62 8.07 -1.03 1.75
C SER A 62 6.89 -0.34 1.06
N THR A 63 5.75 -0.22 1.74
CA THR A 63 4.54 0.39 1.16
C THR A 63 4.68 1.91 1.04
N PRO A 64 4.48 2.51 -0.16
CA PRO A 64 4.51 3.95 -0.32
C PRO A 64 3.44 4.68 0.51
N LEU A 65 3.79 5.82 1.11
CA LEU A 65 2.89 6.60 1.98
C LEU A 65 1.52 6.92 1.36
N ARG A 66 1.46 7.14 0.05
CA ARG A 66 0.22 7.39 -0.70
C ARG A 66 -0.81 6.25 -0.57
N MET A 67 -0.37 5.01 -0.38
CA MET A 67 -1.25 3.85 -0.26
C MET A 67 -2.04 3.85 1.05
N TYR A 68 -1.51 4.47 2.11
CA TYR A 68 -2.21 4.64 3.38
C TYR A 68 -3.37 5.65 3.29
N ARG A 69 -3.45 6.43 2.20
CA ARG A 69 -4.58 7.33 1.92
C ARG A 69 -5.79 6.61 1.31
N ARG A 70 -5.71 5.31 1.01
CA ARG A 70 -6.80 4.49 0.43
C ARG A 70 -7.96 4.22 1.41
N GLY A 71 -8.44 5.27 2.10
CA GLY A 71 -9.57 5.36 3.03
C GLY A 71 -10.24 4.04 3.41
N ASP A 72 -11.54 3.94 3.16
CA ASP A 72 -12.31 2.73 3.44
C ASP A 72 -12.09 1.64 2.39
N ALA A 73 -11.40 1.93 1.27
CA ALA A 73 -11.21 0.97 0.20
C ALA A 73 -10.42 -0.26 0.67
N LEU A 74 -9.41 -0.04 1.53
CA LEU A 74 -8.64 -1.13 2.13
C LEU A 74 -9.49 -1.99 3.09
N GLU A 75 -10.36 -1.35 3.87
CA GLU A 75 -11.26 -2.03 4.81
C GLU A 75 -12.31 -2.87 4.07
N ARG A 76 -12.87 -2.32 2.98
CA ARG A 76 -13.81 -3.05 2.11
C ARG A 76 -13.14 -4.23 1.42
N GLU A 77 -11.95 -4.06 0.88
CA GLU A 77 -11.20 -5.15 0.23
C GLU A 77 -10.94 -6.31 1.21
N ILE A 78 -10.56 -6.01 2.46
CA ILE A 78 -10.41 -7.03 3.51
C ILE A 78 -11.74 -7.72 3.79
N ALA A 79 -12.82 -6.95 3.96
CA ALA A 79 -14.15 -7.50 4.24
C ALA A 79 -14.67 -8.39 3.11
N ASP A 80 -14.45 -8.00 1.84
CA ASP A 80 -14.86 -8.78 0.67
C ASP A 80 -14.10 -10.11 0.60
N ILE A 81 -12.80 -10.09 0.87
CA ILE A 81 -11.97 -11.31 0.95
C ILE A 81 -12.45 -12.21 2.09
N GLU A 82 -12.69 -11.66 3.29
CA GLU A 82 -13.18 -12.43 4.44
C GLU A 82 -14.56 -13.05 4.19
N GLN A 83 -15.48 -12.32 3.55
CA GLN A 83 -16.81 -12.82 3.21
C GLN A 83 -16.74 -13.96 2.20
N TYR A 84 -15.84 -13.89 1.23
CA TYR A 84 -15.58 -14.98 0.30
C TYR A 84 -15.02 -16.22 1.00
N TRP A 85 -14.06 -16.03 1.91
CA TRP A 85 -13.49 -17.12 2.69
C TRP A 85 -14.53 -17.81 3.59
N ASN A 86 -15.48 -17.05 4.13
CA ASN A 86 -16.57 -17.57 4.95
C ASN A 86 -17.73 -18.15 4.12
N GLY A 87 -17.64 -18.14 2.78
CA GLY A 87 -18.68 -18.65 1.88
C GLY A 87 -19.95 -17.79 1.82
N VAL A 88 -19.86 -16.53 2.26
CA VAL A 88 -20.98 -15.58 2.35
C VAL A 88 -21.18 -14.83 1.02
N VAL A 89 -20.12 -14.63 0.22
CA VAL A 89 -20.16 -13.90 -1.06
C VAL A 89 -19.25 -14.57 -2.11
N LEU A 90 -19.64 -14.53 -3.39
CA LEU A 90 -18.78 -14.88 -4.53
C LEU A 90 -17.94 -13.64 -4.91
N LEU A 91 -16.62 -13.68 -4.73
CA LEU A 91 -15.73 -12.65 -5.28
C LEU A 91 -15.72 -12.74 -6.80
N ASP A 92 -15.85 -11.60 -7.47
CA ASP A 92 -15.56 -11.50 -8.89
C ASP A 92 -14.03 -11.58 -9.09
N PRO A 93 -13.51 -12.63 -9.76
CA PRO A 93 -12.07 -12.78 -9.99
C PRO A 93 -11.46 -11.62 -10.79
N ALA A 94 -12.27 -10.84 -11.54
CA ALA A 94 -11.80 -9.65 -12.26
C ALA A 94 -11.45 -8.47 -11.34
N ALA A 95 -11.94 -8.43 -10.10
CA ALA A 95 -11.55 -7.41 -9.12
C ALA A 95 -10.15 -7.68 -8.52
N SER A 96 -9.69 -8.93 -8.58
CA SER A 96 -8.42 -9.38 -8.00
C SER A 96 -7.19 -9.05 -8.85
N THR A 97 -7.37 -8.61 -10.09
CA THR A 97 -6.28 -8.37 -11.06
C THR A 97 -5.94 -6.89 -11.26
N ARG A 98 -6.40 -5.98 -10.38
CA ARG A 98 -5.91 -4.60 -10.42
C ARG A 98 -4.48 -4.55 -9.88
N ASP A 99 -3.54 -4.69 -10.80
CA ASP A 99 -2.12 -4.45 -10.62
C ASP A 99 -1.92 -3.01 -10.10
N PRO A 100 -1.07 -2.76 -9.08
CA PRO A 100 -0.73 -1.41 -8.65
C PRO A 100 -0.08 -0.54 -9.74
N ALA A 101 0.25 -1.12 -10.90
CA ALA A 101 0.74 -0.40 -12.08
C ALA A 101 -0.33 0.48 -12.75
N ASP A 102 -1.62 0.17 -12.61
CA ASP A 102 -2.69 0.95 -13.27
C ASP A 102 -2.96 2.31 -12.61
N ASP A 103 -2.68 2.45 -11.30
CA ASP A 103 -2.78 3.75 -10.60
C ASP A 103 -1.61 4.69 -10.94
N ALA A 104 -0.53 4.18 -11.56
CA ALA A 104 0.60 5.02 -11.98
C ALA A 104 0.33 5.74 -13.32
N ALA A 105 -0.58 5.21 -14.14
CA ALA A 105 -0.90 5.79 -15.44
C ALA A 105 -1.75 7.08 -15.35
N ASP A 106 -2.56 7.23 -14.30
CA ASP A 106 -3.43 8.40 -14.12
C ASP A 106 -2.68 9.66 -13.65
N VAL A 107 -1.45 9.50 -13.12
CA VAL A 107 -0.61 10.62 -12.65
C VAL A 107 0.29 11.19 -13.77
N ALA A 108 0.55 10.43 -14.84
CA ALA A 108 1.34 10.91 -15.96
C ALA A 108 0.66 12.05 -16.75
N ALA A 109 -0.66 12.22 -16.61
CA ALA A 109 -1.43 13.25 -17.33
C ALA A 109 -1.33 14.67 -16.71
N HIS A 110 -0.58 14.87 -15.62
CA HIS A 110 -0.43 16.18 -14.96
C HIS A 110 1.01 16.73 -14.94
N THR A 111 1.93 16.15 -15.73
CA THR A 111 3.33 16.63 -15.80
C THR A 111 3.73 17.14 -17.18
N GLU A 112 2.85 17.87 -17.86
CA GLU A 112 3.24 18.69 -19.01
C GLU A 112 2.44 19.99 -18.98
N LEU A 113 3.02 21.05 -18.39
CA LEU A 113 2.78 22.47 -18.68
C LEU A 113 3.58 23.33 -17.68
N ASP A 114 4.92 23.32 -17.76
CA ASP A 114 5.72 24.54 -17.54
C ASP A 114 7.17 24.32 -17.98
N ALA A 115 7.40 24.35 -19.30
CA ALA A 115 8.73 24.51 -19.87
C ALA A 115 8.59 25.25 -21.20
N GLY A 116 8.47 26.58 -21.12
CA GLY A 116 8.34 27.47 -22.27
C GLY A 116 9.06 28.79 -22.02
N GLU A 117 10.30 28.84 -22.48
CA GLU A 117 11.25 29.96 -22.56
C GLU A 117 10.65 31.35 -22.88
N GLN A 118 11.23 32.43 -22.32
CA GLN A 118 11.73 33.58 -23.10
C GLN A 118 12.55 34.58 -22.26
N GLY A 119 13.75 34.92 -22.78
CA GLY A 119 14.81 35.64 -22.09
C GLY A 119 14.68 37.17 -22.00
N PRO A 120 15.66 37.86 -21.38
CA PRO A 120 15.60 39.30 -21.19
C PRO A 120 16.22 40.03 -22.39
N SER A 121 15.40 40.80 -23.11
CA SER A 121 15.86 41.88 -23.98
C SER A 121 14.75 42.91 -24.20
N ARG A 122 14.78 44.04 -23.48
CA ARG A 122 15.09 45.37 -24.06
C ARG A 122 14.81 46.53 -23.10
N ASN A 123 15.77 47.45 -23.17
CA ASN A 123 15.81 48.86 -22.79
C ASN A 123 14.54 49.73 -22.96
N LEU A 124 14.57 50.82 -22.17
CA LEU A 124 14.07 52.20 -22.36
C LEU A 124 12.64 52.51 -21.87
N PRO A 125 12.32 53.77 -21.47
CA PRO A 125 12.95 55.05 -21.85
C PRO A 125 14.02 55.62 -20.91
#